data_AF-A0A1X0DUV8-F1
#
_entry.id   AF-A0A1X0DUV8-F1
#
_cell.length_a   1.000
_cell.length_b   1.000
_cell.length_c   1.000
_cell.angle_alpha   90.00
_cell.angle_beta   90.00
_cell.angle_gamma   90.00
#
_symmetry.space_group_name_H-M   'P 1'
#
loop_
_entity.id
_entity.type
_entity.pdbx_description
1 polymer ?
#
loop_
_entity_poly.entity_id
_entity_poly.type
_entity_poly.pdbx_seq_one_letter_code
_entity_poly.pdbx_strand_id
1 'polypeptide(L)'
;MAASARLEFRLRQDRKSLIERAAQLLDEPVSEFARAAVEEKAERILREHQAATTVPAEFFDELLAALDAPANPNAELARAAKHARRIVTRD
;
A
#
# COMPACT_ATOMS: atom_id res chain seq x y z
N MET A 1 15.78 3.70 14.54
CA MET A 1 16.93 3.17 13.78
C MET A 1 17.45 4.29 12.89
N ALA A 2 18.77 4.45 12.75
CA ALA A 2 19.33 5.49 11.87
C ALA A 2 19.14 5.11 10.39
N ALA A 3 18.90 6.10 9.52
CA ALA A 3 18.76 5.89 8.08
C ALA A 3 20.12 5.47 7.48
N SER A 4 20.25 4.19 7.10
CA SER A 4 21.49 3.61 6.55
C SER A 4 21.43 3.31 5.05
N ALA A 5 20.23 3.24 4.47
CA ALA A 5 20.01 2.96 3.04
C ALA A 5 20.09 4.26 2.21
N ARG A 6 20.62 4.15 0.99
CA ARG A 6 20.75 5.27 0.04
C ARG A 6 19.92 5.04 -1.21
N LEU A 7 19.35 6.13 -1.73
CA LEU A 7 18.59 6.17 -2.96
C LEU A 7 19.16 7.30 -3.84
N GLU A 8 19.81 6.95 -4.94
CA GLU A 8 20.57 7.89 -5.79
C GLU A 8 19.94 8.00 -7.17
N PHE A 9 19.84 9.23 -7.70
CA PHE A 9 19.28 9.50 -9.02
C PHE A 9 20.11 10.49 -9.80
N ARG A 10 20.14 10.31 -11.12
CA ARG A 10 20.61 11.35 -12.05
C ARG A 10 19.45 12.23 -12.46
N LEU A 11 19.60 13.53 -12.23
CA LEU A 11 18.63 14.54 -12.62
C LEU A 11 19.20 15.38 -13.76
N ARG A 12 18.33 15.83 -14.65
CA ARG A 12 18.66 16.91 -15.56
C ARG A 12 18.83 18.21 -14.76
N GLN A 13 19.68 19.11 -15.25
CA GLN A 13 19.98 20.37 -14.56
C GLN A 13 18.72 21.22 -14.31
N ASP A 14 17.81 21.31 -15.28
CA ASP A 14 16.56 22.07 -15.18
C ASP A 14 15.67 21.57 -14.03
N ARG A 15 15.59 20.23 -13.85
CA ARG A 15 14.83 19.62 -12.77
C ARG A 15 15.50 19.79 -11.42
N LYS A 16 16.83 19.72 -11.36
CA LYS A 16 17.58 20.00 -10.14
C LYS A 16 17.31 21.42 -9.63
N SER A 17 17.41 22.42 -10.51
CA SER A 17 17.17 23.82 -10.13
C SER A 17 15.73 24.09 -9.70
N LEU A 18 14.75 23.42 -10.30
CA LEU A 18 13.36 23.49 -9.86
C LEU A 18 13.19 22.98 -8.41
N ILE A 19 13.79 21.83 -8.09
CA ILE A 19 13.72 21.22 -6.75
C ILE A 19 14.46 22.09 -5.73
N GLU A 20 15.66 22.58 -6.06
CA GLU A 20 16.43 23.50 -5.21
C GLU A 20 15.63 24.77 -4.88
N ARG A 21 14.94 25.33 -5.86
CA ARG A 21 14.10 26.52 -5.66
C ARG A 21 12.91 26.23 -4.75
N ALA A 22 12.26 25.07 -4.89
CA ALA A 22 11.15 24.69 -4.04
C ALA A 22 11.58 24.52 -2.57
N ALA A 23 12.70 23.81 -2.34
CA ALA A 23 13.27 23.63 -1.01
C ALA A 23 13.66 24.97 -0.34
N GLN A 24 14.24 25.89 -1.11
CA GLN A 24 14.55 27.25 -0.63
C GLN A 24 13.31 28.03 -0.18
N LEU A 25 12.18 27.86 -0.86
CA LEU A 25 10.93 28.55 -0.49
C LEU A 25 10.35 28.01 0.83
N LEU A 26 10.67 26.76 1.16
CA LEU A 26 10.25 26.09 2.40
C LEU A 26 11.30 26.18 3.52
N ASP A 27 12.43 26.86 3.26
CA ASP A 27 13.57 26.99 4.17
C ASP A 27 14.11 25.64 4.68
N GLU A 28 14.16 24.64 3.80
CA GLU A 28 14.58 23.29 4.15
C GLU A 28 15.72 22.77 3.25
N PRO A 29 16.54 21.81 3.73
CA PRO A 29 17.56 21.19 2.90
C PRO A 29 16.96 20.46 1.70
N VAL A 30 17.58 20.59 0.53
CA VAL A 30 17.14 19.96 -0.73
C VAL A 30 16.99 18.43 -0.58
N SER A 31 17.86 17.81 0.21
CA SER A 31 17.80 16.37 0.49
C SER A 31 16.58 15.99 1.32
N GLU A 32 16.19 16.82 2.29
CA GLU A 32 15.00 16.57 3.13
C GLU A 32 13.72 16.79 2.33
N PHE A 33 13.62 17.87 1.56
CA PHE A 33 12.50 18.11 0.65
C PHE A 33 12.30 16.92 -0.31
N ALA A 34 13.39 16.49 -0.96
CA ALA A 34 13.33 15.37 -1.91
C ALA A 34 12.94 14.05 -1.22
N ARG A 35 13.50 13.77 -0.04
CA ARG A 35 13.19 12.58 0.75
C ARG A 35 11.71 12.56 1.13
N ALA A 36 11.21 13.64 1.72
CA ALA A 36 9.82 13.77 2.14
C ALA A 36 8.84 13.60 0.97
N ALA A 37 9.10 14.26 -0.16
CA ALA A 37 8.26 14.16 -1.35
C ALA A 37 8.22 12.73 -1.93
N VAL A 38 9.34 12.00 -1.89
CA VAL A 38 9.40 10.60 -2.35
C VAL A 38 8.64 9.68 -1.39
N GLU A 39 8.85 9.83 -0.08
CA GLU A 39 8.16 9.04 0.96
C GLU A 39 6.65 9.26 0.89
N GLU A 40 6.19 10.52 0.85
CA GLU A 40 4.76 10.86 0.76
C GLU A 40 4.09 10.21 -0.46
N LYS A 41 4.75 10.29 -1.63
CA LYS A 41 4.23 9.69 -2.85
C LYS A 41 4.19 8.18 -2.77
N ALA A 42 5.22 7.55 -2.22
CA ALA A 42 5.27 6.10 -2.05
C ALA A 42 4.16 5.63 -1.11
N GLU A 43 4.00 6.26 0.06
CA GLU A 43 2.96 5.92 1.00
C GLU A 43 1.56 6.10 0.41
N ARG A 44 1.33 7.19 -0.32
CA ARG A 44 0.03 7.43 -0.98
C ARG A 44 -0.32 6.30 -1.94
N ILE A 45 0.61 5.90 -2.80
CA ILE A 45 0.40 4.80 -3.76
C ILE A 45 0.17 3.48 -3.01
N LEU A 46 0.95 3.19 -1.96
CA LEU A 46 0.76 1.98 -1.18
C LEU A 46 -0.61 1.96 -0.49
N ARG A 47 -1.07 3.08 0.08
CA ARG A 47 -2.42 3.18 0.64
C ARG A 47 -3.51 2.94 -0.40
N GLU A 48 -3.39 3.58 -1.56
CA GLU A 48 -4.33 3.42 -2.68
C GLU A 48 -4.43 1.95 -3.15
N HIS A 49 -3.31 1.22 -3.18
CA HIS A 49 -3.26 -0.14 -3.73
C HIS A 49 -3.36 -1.26 -2.69
N GLN A 50 -3.01 -1.02 -1.43
CA GLN A 50 -2.93 -2.06 -0.39
C GLN A 50 -4.00 -1.91 0.69
N ALA A 51 -4.49 -0.70 0.95
CA ALA A 51 -5.32 -0.44 2.14
C ALA A 51 -6.81 -0.26 1.85
N ALA A 52 -7.24 -0.22 0.58
CA ALA A 52 -8.61 0.11 0.24
C ALA A 52 -9.26 -0.94 -0.67
N THR A 53 -9.87 -1.97 -0.07
CA THR A 53 -10.97 -2.66 -0.74
C THR A 53 -12.13 -1.68 -0.78
N THR A 54 -12.38 -1.06 -1.94
CA THR A 54 -13.53 -0.19 -2.12
C THR A 54 -14.79 -1.05 -2.19
N VAL A 55 -15.71 -0.82 -1.26
CA VAL A 55 -16.97 -1.56 -1.13
C VAL A 55 -18.15 -0.58 -1.06
N PRO A 56 -19.38 -1.03 -1.42
CA PRO A 56 -20.58 -0.24 -1.22
C PRO A 56 -20.74 0.21 0.25
N ALA A 57 -21.49 1.28 0.49
CA ALA A 57 -21.64 1.85 1.83
C ALA A 57 -22.28 0.85 2.81
N GLU A 58 -23.22 0.06 2.31
CA GLU A 58 -23.93 -1.01 3.03
C GLU A 58 -23.05 -2.23 3.35
N PHE A 59 -21.90 -2.39 2.68
CA PHE A 59 -21.09 -3.61 2.80
C PHE A 59 -20.56 -3.82 4.22
N PHE A 60 -20.25 -2.74 4.95
CA PHE A 60 -19.70 -2.88 6.29
C PHE A 60 -20.72 -3.48 7.26
N ASP A 61 -21.98 -3.07 7.16
CA ASP A 61 -23.07 -3.62 7.96
C ASP A 61 -23.36 -5.08 7.58
N GLU A 62 -23.37 -5.39 6.27
CA GLU A 62 -23.51 -6.76 5.77
C GLU A 62 -22.37 -7.67 6.25
N LEU A 63 -21.13 -7.16 6.24
CA LEU A 63 -19.96 -7.89 6.72
C LEU A 63 -20.08 -8.20 8.21
N LEU A 64 -20.43 -7.21 9.04
CA LEU A 64 -20.61 -7.42 10.48
C LEU A 64 -21.72 -8.42 10.77
N ALA A 65 -22.86 -8.31 10.08
CA ALA A 65 -23.97 -9.26 10.21
C ALA A 65 -23.53 -10.70 9.82
N ALA A 66 -22.73 -10.85 8.77
CA ALA A 66 -22.19 -12.14 8.35
C ALA A 66 -21.17 -12.72 9.34
N LEU A 67 -20.44 -11.88 10.09
CA LEU A 67 -19.53 -12.32 11.15
C LEU A 67 -20.30 -12.78 12.40
N ASP A 68 -21.39 -12.10 12.75
CA ASP A 68 -22.26 -12.47 13.88
C ASP A 68 -23.09 -13.73 13.59
N ALA A 69 -23.50 -13.94 12.34
CA ALA A 69 -24.22 -15.12 11.89
C ALA A 69 -23.53 -15.79 10.68
N PRO A 70 -22.44 -16.54 10.91
CA PRO A 70 -21.68 -17.16 9.82
C PRO A 70 -22.53 -18.14 9.02
N ALA A 71 -22.53 -17.97 7.69
CA ALA A 71 -23.21 -18.90 6.80
C ALA A 71 -22.49 -20.27 6.77
N ASN A 72 -23.28 -21.33 6.62
CA ASN A 72 -22.73 -22.66 6.37
C ASN A 72 -22.17 -22.74 4.93
N PRO A 73 -20.99 -23.34 4.73
CA PRO A 73 -20.43 -23.52 3.40
C PRO A 73 -21.35 -24.39 2.55
N ASN A 74 -21.58 -24.00 1.30
CA ASN A 74 -22.37 -24.81 0.37
C ASN A 74 -21.59 -26.09 -0.05
N ALA A 75 -22.30 -27.01 -0.71
CA ALA A 75 -21.72 -28.31 -1.09
C ALA A 75 -20.48 -28.17 -1.99
N GLU A 76 -20.47 -27.21 -2.92
CA GLU A 76 -19.33 -26.99 -3.82
C GLU A 76 -18.11 -26.45 -3.08
N LEU A 77 -18.29 -25.47 -2.19
CA LEU A 77 -17.22 -24.91 -1.36
C LEU A 77 -16.64 -25.99 -0.43
N ALA A 78 -17.48 -26.84 0.16
CA ALA A 78 -17.04 -27.95 0.99
C ALA A 78 -16.21 -28.99 0.19
N ARG A 79 -16.60 -29.27 -1.06
CA ARG A 79 -15.82 -30.16 -1.96
C ARG A 79 -14.48 -29.53 -2.35
N ALA A 80 -14.46 -28.26 -2.73
CA ALA A 80 -13.23 -27.53 -3.07
C ALA A 80 -12.24 -27.52 -1.90
N ALA A 81 -12.71 -27.26 -0.68
CA ALA A 81 -11.87 -27.27 0.52
C ALA A 81 -11.28 -28.66 0.84
N LYS A 82 -11.97 -29.75 0.49
CA LYS A 82 -11.42 -31.11 0.61
C LYS A 82 -10.34 -31.38 -0.43
N HIS A 83 -10.49 -30.83 -1.64
CA HIS A 83 -9.50 -30.97 -2.71
C HIS A 83 -8.23 -30.17 -2.41
N ALA A 84 -8.36 -28.91 -1.99
CA ALA A 84 -7.22 -28.07 -1.60
C ALA A 84 -6.36 -28.71 -0.50
N ARG A 85 -6.97 -29.36 0.49
CA ARG A 85 -6.26 -30.09 1.56
C ARG A 85 -5.48 -31.32 1.09
N ARG A 86 -5.74 -31.84 -0.13
CA ARG A 86 -4.92 -32.90 -0.74
C ARG A 86 -3.69 -32.35 -1.45
N ILE A 87 -3.70 -31.07 -1.81
CA ILE A 87 -2.57 -30.38 -2.43
C ILE A 87 -1.77 -29.72 -1.30
N VAL A 88 -0.84 -30.47 -0.72
CA VAL A 88 0.12 -29.92 0.24
C VAL A 88 1.33 -29.44 -0.54
N THR A 89 1.47 -28.14 -0.74
CA THR A 89 2.77 -27.55 -1.08
C THR A 89 3.55 -27.44 0.24
N ARG A 90 4.54 -28.32 0.42
CA ARG A 90 5.56 -28.18 1.46
C ARG A 90 6.78 -27.54 0.79
N ASP A 91 7.16 -26.37 1.29
CA ASP A 91 8.49 -25.79 1.06
C ASP A 91 9.52 -26.41 2.02
#